data_AF-A0A2H0V7N8-F1
#
_entry.id   AF-A0A2H0V7N8-F1
#
_cell.length_a   1.000
_cell.length_b   1.000
_cell.length_c   1.000
_cell.angle_alpha   90.00
_cell.angle_beta   90.00
_cell.angle_gamma   90.00
#
_symmetry.space_group_name_H-M   'P 1'
#
loop_
_entity.id
_entity.type
_entity.pdbx_description
1 polymer ?
#
loop_
_entity_poly.entity_id
_entity_poly.type
_entity_poly.pdbx_seq_one_letter_code
_entity_poly.pdbx_strand_id
1 'polypeptide(L)'
;MNFEQTNNPETRQEFSLNEEDFLPFDEQAYRKKFETQYEEDPDNIELKEILAASGKLDLYIRKKDKYIQLQIEILESRINEVMDIEERKWLFKNMDTQLAKFFNVDDFNEKSGEEILATILNHNDANKYGDQLHVVMGDVSFLSLANKEGHANGDELLKNVGSASKEAKLRAYRHGGDEVSGFCFGEVEEKLKNFKKLFSQCKKIHGLEPNIDTGTASLSEALAVFRQLYNNGDEQTQNILLQSSLKKLEDIWVELADARAFMQKTKDRILLLMDMRYHDIKEYEEVIGSLRKGADDMSDDEIDALIEKYQDKQGEELNELKIDIFKYIQQKEDIKIQKMAKELEENNHNIEEEFKLLKKKTITKMVLTAVF
;
A
#
# COMPACT_ATOMS: atom_id res chain seq x y z
N MET A 1 -25.70 -24.29 -7.59
CA MET A 1 -26.90 -23.44 -7.42
C MET A 1 -26.99 -22.52 -8.63
N ASN A 2 -28.15 -22.43 -9.27
CA ASN A 2 -28.37 -21.44 -10.33
C ASN A 2 -28.78 -20.13 -9.66
N PHE A 3 -27.90 -19.14 -9.67
CA PHE A 3 -28.26 -17.78 -9.30
C PHE A 3 -28.97 -17.14 -10.52
N GLU A 4 -30.27 -16.89 -10.39
CA GLU A 4 -31.03 -16.14 -11.39
C GLU A 4 -30.50 -14.70 -11.44
N GLN A 5 -29.90 -14.34 -12.58
CA GLN A 5 -29.43 -12.98 -12.86
C GLN A 5 -30.64 -12.06 -13.08
N THR A 6 -30.92 -11.19 -12.12
CA THR A 6 -31.81 -10.04 -12.30
C THR A 6 -30.97 -8.80 -12.59
N ASN A 7 -30.42 -8.73 -13.81
CA ASN A 7 -29.81 -7.50 -14.31
C ASN A 7 -30.91 -6.54 -14.77
N ASN A 8 -31.40 -5.69 -13.87
CA ASN A 8 -32.25 -4.56 -14.23
C ASN A 8 -31.37 -3.32 -14.50
N PRO A 9 -31.20 -2.88 -15.76
CA PRO A 9 -30.28 -1.80 -16.12
C PRO A 9 -30.79 -0.37 -15.78
N GLU A 10 -32.02 -0.21 -15.31
CA GLU A 10 -32.67 1.12 -15.21
C GLU A 10 -32.45 1.88 -13.88
N THR A 11 -31.65 1.35 -12.93
CA THR A 11 -31.34 2.03 -11.65
C THR A 11 -29.85 2.09 -11.32
N ARG A 12 -28.96 2.21 -12.31
CA ARG A 12 -27.57 2.60 -12.03
C ARG A 12 -27.54 4.08 -11.65
N GLN A 13 -27.67 4.39 -10.36
CA GLN A 13 -27.20 5.67 -9.81
C GLN A 13 -25.78 5.92 -10.35
N GLU A 14 -25.51 7.13 -10.86
CA GLU A 14 -24.15 7.51 -11.23
C GLU A 14 -23.25 7.37 -10.01
N PHE A 15 -22.44 6.32 -10.01
CA PHE A 15 -21.44 6.07 -8.99
C PHE A 15 -20.35 7.14 -9.11
N SER A 16 -20.19 7.96 -8.07
CA SER A 16 -19.09 8.91 -7.94
C SER A 16 -18.32 8.66 -6.66
N LEU A 17 -17.07 8.21 -6.79
CA LEU A 17 -16.10 8.30 -5.70
C LEU A 17 -15.74 9.77 -5.50
N ASN A 18 -15.76 10.24 -4.25
CA ASN A 18 -15.35 11.61 -3.94
C ASN A 18 -13.82 11.65 -3.80
N GLU A 19 -13.14 12.46 -4.63
CA GLU A 19 -11.68 12.65 -4.54
C GLU A 19 -11.22 13.11 -3.16
N GLU A 20 -12.06 13.83 -2.42
CA GLU A 20 -11.77 14.27 -1.05
C GLU A 20 -11.52 13.12 -0.08
N ASP A 21 -12.10 11.93 -0.33
CA ASP A 21 -11.85 10.73 0.48
C ASP A 21 -10.40 10.22 0.34
N PHE A 22 -9.67 10.69 -0.67
CA PHE A 22 -8.30 10.30 -0.99
C PHE A 22 -7.28 11.41 -0.73
N LEU A 23 -7.70 12.50 -0.09
CA LEU A 23 -6.78 13.55 0.34
C LEU A 23 -6.09 13.18 1.66
N PRO A 24 -4.87 13.71 1.90
CA PRO A 24 -4.19 13.55 3.18
C PRO A 24 -5.06 14.03 4.34
N PHE A 25 -4.86 13.41 5.50
CA PHE A 25 -5.55 13.79 6.72
C PHE A 25 -5.20 15.24 7.14
N ASP A 26 -6.24 16.05 7.42
CA ASP A 26 -6.14 17.43 7.91
C ASP A 26 -6.82 17.56 9.29
N GLU A 27 -6.02 17.61 10.35
CA GLU A 27 -6.49 17.69 11.72
C GLU A 27 -7.38 18.91 11.99
N GLN A 28 -7.05 20.07 11.41
CA GLN A 28 -7.82 21.31 11.64
C GLN A 28 -9.20 21.22 11.00
N ALA A 29 -9.27 20.67 9.78
CA ALA A 29 -10.53 20.43 9.10
C ALA A 29 -11.42 19.45 9.91
N TYR A 30 -10.84 18.39 10.46
CA TYR A 30 -11.56 17.43 11.30
C TYR A 30 -12.03 18.04 12.62
N ARG A 31 -11.19 18.82 13.31
CA ARG A 31 -11.56 19.52 14.55
C ARG A 31 -12.77 20.43 14.32
N LYS A 32 -12.74 21.22 13.25
CA LYS A 32 -13.85 22.08 12.87
C LYS A 32 -15.12 21.27 12.56
N LYS A 33 -14.99 20.14 11.86
CA LYS A 33 -16.11 19.25 11.56
C LYS A 33 -16.77 18.71 12.84
N PHE A 34 -15.99 18.25 13.83
CA PHE A 34 -16.53 17.76 15.10
C PHE A 34 -17.16 18.87 15.95
N GLU A 35 -16.57 20.07 15.93
CA GLU A 35 -17.17 21.24 16.58
C GLU A 35 -18.54 21.56 15.98
N THR A 36 -18.63 21.63 14.65
CA THR A 36 -19.89 21.85 13.94
C THR A 36 -20.91 20.75 14.23
N GLN A 37 -20.51 19.48 14.13
CA GLN A 37 -21.40 18.34 14.43
C GLN A 37 -21.94 18.38 15.85
N TYR A 38 -21.09 18.69 16.84
CA TYR A 38 -21.54 18.80 18.23
C TYR A 38 -22.51 19.97 18.44
N GLU A 39 -22.30 21.09 17.75
CA GLU A 39 -23.16 22.27 17.86
C GLU A 39 -24.50 22.13 17.13
N GLU A 40 -24.53 21.34 16.05
CA GLU A 40 -25.72 21.13 15.21
C GLU A 40 -26.57 19.93 15.64
N ASP A 41 -26.04 19.05 16.50
CA ASP A 41 -26.78 17.91 17.03
C ASP A 41 -27.97 18.37 17.89
N PRO A 42 -29.22 17.99 17.52
CA PRO A 42 -30.43 18.38 18.25
C PRO A 42 -30.38 18.09 19.75
N ASP A 43 -29.78 16.96 20.15
CA ASP A 43 -29.69 16.58 21.56
C ASP A 43 -28.75 17.52 22.32
N ASN A 44 -27.67 17.98 21.66
CA ASN A 44 -26.73 18.94 22.24
C ASN A 44 -27.30 20.37 22.25
N ILE A 45 -28.13 20.73 21.26
CA ILE A 45 -28.87 21.99 21.25
C ILE A 45 -29.85 22.04 22.43
N GLU A 46 -30.67 20.99 22.60
CA GLU A 46 -31.61 20.90 23.72
C GLU A 46 -30.87 20.92 25.07
N LEU A 47 -29.78 20.17 25.18
CA LEU A 47 -28.92 20.17 26.37
C LEU A 47 -28.37 21.58 26.69
N LYS A 48 -27.96 22.34 25.66
CA LYS A 48 -27.48 23.71 25.79
C LYS A 48 -28.57 24.62 26.34
N GLU A 49 -29.79 24.53 25.81
CA GLU A 49 -30.93 25.33 26.25
C GLU A 49 -31.34 25.01 27.70
N ILE A 50 -31.41 23.73 28.07
CA ILE A 50 -31.70 23.29 29.45
C ILE A 50 -30.63 23.80 30.43
N LEU A 51 -29.35 23.68 30.06
CA LEU A 51 -28.25 24.12 30.91
C LEU A 51 -28.17 25.65 30.98
N ALA A 52 -28.48 26.37 29.91
CA ALA A 52 -28.59 27.82 29.93
C ALA A 52 -29.73 28.29 30.85
N ALA A 53 -30.92 27.72 30.72
CA ALA A 53 -32.09 28.06 31.54
C ALA A 53 -31.88 27.77 33.05
N SER A 54 -31.02 26.79 33.36
CA SER A 54 -30.65 26.44 34.75
C SER A 54 -29.42 27.17 35.28
N GLY A 55 -28.85 28.12 34.53
CA GLY A 55 -27.65 28.87 34.92
C GLY A 55 -26.37 28.02 34.95
N LYS A 56 -26.36 26.88 34.27
CA LYS A 56 -25.25 25.91 34.22
C LYS A 56 -24.58 25.84 32.83
N LEU A 57 -24.56 26.95 32.10
CA LEU A 57 -23.94 27.00 30.77
C LEU A 57 -22.45 26.59 30.80
N ASP A 58 -21.74 26.90 31.88
CA ASP A 58 -20.35 26.45 32.09
C ASP A 58 -20.20 24.92 32.07
N LEU A 59 -21.21 24.18 32.54
CA LEU A 59 -21.21 22.72 32.50
C LEU A 59 -21.37 22.20 31.06
N TYR A 60 -22.16 22.89 30.24
CA TYR A 60 -22.30 22.57 28.81
C TYR A 60 -20.95 22.78 28.09
N ILE A 61 -20.31 23.94 28.31
CA ILE A 61 -19.01 24.26 27.72
C ILE A 61 -17.97 23.19 28.09
N ARG A 62 -17.86 22.82 29.38
CA ARG A 62 -16.94 21.75 29.81
C ARG A 62 -17.24 20.39 29.20
N LYS A 63 -18.52 20.06 28.99
CA LYS A 63 -18.92 18.80 28.33
C LYS A 63 -18.54 18.80 26.85
N LYS A 64 -18.79 19.92 26.16
CA LYS A 64 -18.36 20.13 24.77
C LYS A 64 -16.85 20.00 24.63
N ASP A 65 -16.09 20.72 25.47
CA ASP A 65 -14.63 20.69 25.46
C ASP A 65 -14.09 19.28 25.71
N LYS A 66 -14.69 18.55 26.67
CA LYS A 66 -14.31 17.15 26.94
C LYS A 66 -14.64 16.23 25.76
N TYR A 67 -15.77 16.41 25.10
CA TYR A 67 -16.12 15.63 23.91
C TYR A 67 -15.12 15.88 22.78
N ILE A 68 -14.83 17.16 22.49
CA ILE A 68 -13.86 17.54 21.46
C ILE A 68 -12.49 16.98 21.80
N GLN A 69 -12.04 17.11 23.05
CA GLN A 69 -10.76 16.57 23.49
C GLN A 69 -10.69 15.05 23.28
N LEU A 70 -11.75 14.30 23.61
CA LEU A 70 -11.80 12.86 23.37
C LEU A 70 -11.75 12.53 21.87
N GLN A 71 -12.44 13.30 21.02
CA GLN A 71 -12.34 13.10 19.57
C GLN A 71 -10.93 13.40 19.06
N ILE A 72 -10.27 14.44 19.57
CA ILE A 72 -8.87 14.75 19.25
C ILE A 72 -7.95 13.61 19.70
N GLU A 73 -8.07 13.11 20.92
CA GLU A 73 -7.26 11.96 21.40
C GLU A 73 -7.46 10.71 20.51
N ILE A 74 -8.71 10.46 20.06
CA ILE A 74 -9.00 9.39 19.12
C ILE A 74 -8.36 9.66 17.75
N LEU A 75 -8.33 10.91 17.29
CA LEU A 75 -7.68 11.31 16.03
C LEU A 75 -6.16 11.22 16.12
N GLU A 76 -5.55 11.70 17.19
CA GLU A 76 -4.12 11.61 17.47
C GLU A 76 -3.69 10.14 17.51
N SER A 77 -4.51 9.24 18.08
CA SER A 77 -4.26 7.79 18.03
C SER A 77 -4.27 7.19 16.62
N ARG A 78 -4.76 7.92 15.62
CA ARG A 78 -4.73 7.51 14.20
C ARG A 78 -3.43 7.88 13.52
N ILE A 79 -2.74 8.90 14.01
CA ILE A 79 -1.58 9.49 13.35
C ILE A 79 -0.31 8.94 13.97
N ASN A 80 0.60 8.48 13.12
CA ASN A 80 1.91 8.07 13.53
C ASN A 80 2.75 9.30 13.92
N GLU A 81 3.30 9.30 15.14
CA GLU A 81 4.05 10.44 15.68
C GLU A 81 5.29 10.82 14.87
N VAL A 82 5.94 9.85 14.21
CA VAL A 82 7.20 10.10 13.47
C VAL A 82 6.92 10.65 12.08
N MET A 83 6.05 9.97 11.34
CA MET A 83 5.77 10.32 9.95
C MET A 83 4.66 11.37 9.81
N ASP A 84 3.86 11.62 10.84
CA ASP A 84 2.70 12.53 10.78
C ASP A 84 1.72 12.13 9.65
N ILE A 85 1.47 10.83 9.50
CA ILE A 85 0.50 10.21 8.59
C ILE A 85 -0.31 9.14 9.31
N GLU A 86 -1.41 8.69 8.73
CA GLU A 86 -2.29 7.69 9.37
C GLU A 86 -1.60 6.32 9.55
N GLU A 87 -1.98 5.57 10.58
CA GLU A 87 -1.49 4.21 10.83
C GLU A 87 -2.09 3.17 9.85
N ARG A 88 -1.40 2.05 9.62
CA ARG A 88 -1.83 0.94 8.72
C ARG A 88 -3.26 0.49 8.93
N LYS A 89 -3.76 0.47 10.17
CA LYS A 89 -5.14 0.08 10.48
C LYS A 89 -6.18 0.91 9.73
N TRP A 90 -5.87 2.18 9.46
CA TRP A 90 -6.76 3.09 8.76
C TRP A 90 -6.75 2.89 7.24
N LEU A 91 -5.66 2.35 6.67
CA LEU A 91 -5.65 1.90 5.27
C LEU A 91 -6.80 0.91 5.03
N PHE A 92 -6.84 -0.19 5.78
CA PHE A 92 -7.85 -1.25 5.57
C PHE A 92 -9.27 -0.75 5.84
N LYS A 93 -9.49 0.05 6.89
CA LYS A 93 -10.81 0.66 7.13
C LYS A 93 -11.28 1.53 5.96
N ASN A 94 -10.36 2.27 5.34
CA ASN A 94 -10.68 3.07 4.17
C ASN A 94 -10.88 2.18 2.94
N MET A 95 -10.11 1.11 2.78
CA MET A 95 -10.34 0.10 1.73
C MET A 95 -11.74 -0.52 1.87
N ASP A 96 -12.12 -1.01 3.06
CA ASP A 96 -13.47 -1.52 3.36
C ASP A 96 -14.55 -0.54 2.90
N THR A 97 -14.44 0.73 3.31
CA THR A 97 -15.41 1.78 2.97
C THR A 97 -15.52 1.98 1.45
N GLN A 98 -14.39 1.92 0.75
CA GLN A 98 -14.30 2.25 -0.66
C GLN A 98 -14.67 1.04 -1.53
N LEU A 99 -14.42 -0.18 -1.04
CA LEU A 99 -14.95 -1.42 -1.59
C LEU A 99 -16.46 -1.49 -1.40
N ALA A 100 -16.99 -1.12 -0.23
CA ALA A 100 -18.44 -1.07 0.02
C ALA A 100 -19.13 -0.15 -0.98
N LYS A 101 -18.59 1.06 -1.16
CA LYS A 101 -19.02 1.99 -2.21
C LYS A 101 -18.92 1.36 -3.60
N PHE A 102 -17.75 0.83 -3.98
CA PHE A 102 -17.50 0.24 -5.30
C PHE A 102 -18.47 -0.89 -5.64
N PHE A 103 -18.78 -1.75 -4.69
CA PHE A 103 -19.70 -2.86 -4.85
C PHE A 103 -21.17 -2.49 -4.60
N ASN A 104 -21.46 -1.24 -4.26
CA ASN A 104 -22.78 -0.75 -3.89
C ASN A 104 -23.42 -1.58 -2.75
N VAL A 105 -22.64 -1.77 -1.68
CA VAL A 105 -23.02 -2.46 -0.45
C VAL A 105 -23.00 -1.45 0.69
N ASP A 106 -24.08 -1.39 1.48
CA ASP A 106 -24.19 -0.45 2.59
C ASP A 106 -23.15 -0.72 3.68
N ASP A 107 -23.06 -1.97 4.13
CA ASP A 107 -22.05 -2.44 5.08
C ASP A 107 -21.74 -3.93 4.83
N PHE A 108 -20.46 -4.25 4.58
CA PHE A 108 -20.01 -5.63 4.44
C PHE A 108 -20.07 -6.43 5.74
N ASN A 109 -20.05 -5.76 6.90
CA ASN A 109 -20.15 -6.44 8.20
C ASN A 109 -21.52 -7.06 8.44
N GLU A 110 -22.55 -6.63 7.70
CA GLU A 110 -23.90 -7.17 7.76
C GLU A 110 -24.13 -8.32 6.77
N LYS A 111 -23.13 -8.65 5.94
CA LYS A 111 -23.22 -9.69 4.90
C LYS A 111 -22.53 -10.99 5.33
N SER A 112 -23.10 -12.11 4.92
CA SER A 112 -22.46 -13.42 5.03
C SER A 112 -21.27 -13.55 4.06
N GLY A 113 -20.32 -14.43 4.36
CA GLY A 113 -19.19 -14.70 3.46
C GLY A 113 -19.63 -15.12 2.05
N GLU A 114 -20.74 -15.86 1.93
CA GLU A 114 -21.32 -16.28 0.65
C GLU A 114 -21.83 -15.06 -0.16
N GLU A 115 -22.51 -14.12 0.49
CA GLU A 115 -22.98 -12.88 -0.16
C GLU A 115 -21.82 -12.01 -0.61
N ILE A 116 -20.78 -11.87 0.21
CA ILE A 116 -19.58 -11.09 -0.13
C ILE A 116 -18.86 -11.73 -1.32
N LEU A 117 -18.62 -13.04 -1.26
CA LEU A 117 -17.98 -13.79 -2.33
C LEU A 117 -18.77 -13.67 -3.64
N ALA A 118 -20.09 -13.88 -3.59
CA ALA A 118 -20.96 -13.72 -4.74
C ALA A 118 -20.91 -12.30 -5.30
N THR A 119 -20.85 -11.27 -4.44
CA THR A 119 -20.72 -9.87 -4.86
C THR A 119 -19.41 -9.66 -5.62
N ILE A 120 -18.27 -10.12 -5.09
CA ILE A 120 -16.95 -9.98 -5.72
C ILE A 120 -16.87 -10.72 -7.06
N LEU A 121 -17.37 -11.96 -7.11
CA LEU A 121 -17.29 -12.82 -8.30
C LEU A 121 -18.24 -12.38 -9.41
N ASN A 122 -19.45 -11.92 -9.08
CA ASN A 122 -20.47 -11.54 -10.06
C ASN A 122 -20.39 -10.07 -10.49
N HIS A 123 -19.53 -9.26 -9.88
CA HIS A 123 -19.37 -7.86 -10.27
C HIS A 123 -18.78 -7.75 -11.68
N ASN A 124 -19.66 -7.55 -12.67
CA ASN A 124 -19.34 -7.52 -14.10
C ASN A 124 -19.20 -6.08 -14.63
N ASP A 125 -18.53 -5.19 -13.91
CA ASP A 125 -18.18 -3.88 -14.45
C ASP A 125 -16.69 -3.84 -14.84
N ALA A 126 -16.49 -4.08 -16.13
CA ALA A 126 -15.28 -3.80 -16.86
C ALA A 126 -15.00 -2.28 -16.89
N ASN A 127 -13.84 -1.92 -16.33
CA ASN A 127 -12.86 -1.00 -16.93
C ASN A 127 -13.07 0.53 -16.85
N LYS A 128 -13.55 1.09 -15.74
CA LYS A 128 -13.24 2.51 -15.47
C LYS A 128 -12.88 2.82 -14.03
N TYR A 129 -13.70 2.43 -13.07
CA TYR A 129 -13.45 2.79 -11.67
C TYR A 129 -12.46 1.86 -10.97
N GLY A 130 -12.47 0.56 -11.30
CA GLY A 130 -11.51 -0.39 -10.75
C GLY A 130 -10.06 -0.11 -11.19
N ASP A 131 -9.88 0.46 -12.38
CA ASP A 131 -8.58 0.91 -12.90
C ASP A 131 -8.20 2.31 -12.39
N GLN A 132 -9.11 3.03 -11.74
CA GLN A 132 -8.83 4.34 -11.15
C GLN A 132 -8.52 4.22 -9.66
N LEU A 133 -8.96 3.15 -9.00
CA LEU A 133 -8.71 2.92 -7.59
C LEU A 133 -7.44 2.08 -7.42
N HIS A 134 -6.45 2.64 -6.70
CA HIS A 134 -5.14 2.04 -6.53
C HIS A 134 -4.72 1.97 -5.07
N VAL A 135 -4.02 0.89 -4.75
CA VAL A 135 -3.13 0.80 -3.58
C VAL A 135 -1.71 1.08 -4.06
N VAL A 136 -0.97 1.83 -3.25
CA VAL A 136 0.46 2.07 -3.39
C VAL A 136 1.16 1.38 -2.23
N MET A 137 2.29 0.72 -2.50
CA MET A 137 3.26 0.31 -1.50
C MET A 137 4.58 1.00 -1.77
N GLY A 138 5.30 1.37 -0.71
CA GLY A 138 6.53 2.12 -0.76
C GLY A 138 7.47 1.70 0.36
N ASP A 139 8.77 1.61 0.06
CA ASP A 139 9.83 1.27 1.00
C ASP A 139 10.87 2.38 1.01
N VAL A 140 11.07 3.01 2.18
CA VAL A 140 12.01 4.14 2.32
C VAL A 140 13.44 3.63 2.23
N SER A 141 14.11 4.05 1.15
CA SER A 141 15.47 3.67 0.88
C SER A 141 16.43 4.18 1.95
N PHE A 142 17.42 3.36 2.30
CA PHE A 142 18.57 3.77 3.10
C PHE A 142 18.26 4.18 4.56
N LEU A 143 17.08 3.85 5.10
CA LEU A 143 16.79 4.14 6.51
C LEU A 143 17.84 3.55 7.45
N SER A 144 18.31 2.34 7.18
CA SER A 144 19.39 1.70 7.94
C SER A 144 20.71 2.47 7.90
N LEU A 145 21.02 3.15 6.79
CA LEU A 145 22.20 4.02 6.67
C LEU A 145 21.99 5.32 7.43
N ALA A 146 20.83 5.97 7.29
CA ALA A 146 20.50 7.17 8.06
C ALA A 146 20.62 6.91 9.58
N ASN A 147 20.17 5.74 10.03
CA ASN A 147 20.26 5.31 11.42
C ASN A 147 21.68 5.00 11.92
N LYS A 148 22.70 4.84 11.05
CA LYS A 148 24.09 4.65 11.50
C LYS A 148 24.61 5.86 12.26
N GLU A 149 24.13 7.06 11.92
CA GLU A 149 24.48 8.31 12.58
C GLU A 149 23.58 8.64 13.79
N GLY A 150 22.54 7.82 14.02
CA GLY A 150 21.58 7.94 15.12
C GLY A 150 20.13 7.89 14.65
N HIS A 151 19.23 7.40 15.51
CA HIS A 151 17.81 7.26 15.19
C HIS A 151 17.12 8.58 14.81
N ALA A 152 17.60 9.72 15.32
CA ALA A 152 17.04 11.02 15.00
C ALA A 152 17.10 11.35 13.48
N ASN A 153 18.18 10.92 12.80
CA ASN A 153 18.31 11.13 11.35
C ASN A 153 17.35 10.22 10.56
N GLY A 154 17.11 9.00 11.06
CA GLY A 154 16.09 8.12 10.49
C GLY A 154 14.68 8.69 10.69
N ASP A 155 14.37 9.20 11.88
CA ASP A 155 13.08 9.82 12.17
C ASP A 155 12.84 11.07 11.31
N GLU A 156 13.87 11.90 11.09
CA GLU A 156 13.81 13.05 10.18
C GLU A 156 13.51 12.61 8.74
N LEU A 157 14.17 11.56 8.25
CA LEU A 157 13.91 10.99 6.93
C LEU A 157 12.46 10.50 6.81
N LEU A 158 11.95 9.79 7.81
CA LEU A 158 10.58 9.29 7.85
C LEU A 158 9.55 10.44 7.92
N LYS A 159 9.83 11.50 8.69
CA LYS A 159 8.99 12.69 8.75
C LYS A 159 8.87 13.40 7.39
N ASN A 160 9.94 13.38 6.61
CA ASN A 160 9.92 13.95 5.27
C ASN A 160 9.02 13.16 4.31
N VAL A 161 8.83 11.85 4.53
CA VAL A 161 7.84 11.05 3.77
C VAL A 161 6.44 11.59 3.99
N GLY A 162 6.05 11.84 5.24
CA GLY A 162 4.73 12.39 5.55
C GLY A 162 4.52 13.76 4.93
N SER A 163 5.50 14.65 5.08
CA SER A 163 5.47 15.99 4.49
C SER A 163 5.31 15.94 2.97
N ALA A 164 6.12 15.12 2.28
CA ALA A 164 6.05 14.95 0.83
C ALA A 164 4.71 14.34 0.38
N SER A 165 4.16 13.39 1.14
CA SER A 165 2.86 12.77 0.81
C SER A 165 1.70 13.77 0.91
N LYS A 166 1.71 14.63 1.95
CA LYS A 166 0.72 15.68 2.16
C LYS A 166 0.73 16.69 1.02
N GLU A 167 1.93 17.17 0.67
CA GLU A 167 2.11 18.14 -0.42
C GLU A 167 1.79 17.53 -1.80
N ALA A 168 2.08 16.25 -2.01
CA ALA A 168 1.71 15.52 -3.22
C ALA A 168 0.21 15.16 -3.31
N LYS A 169 -0.59 15.47 -2.27
CA LYS A 169 -2.00 15.06 -2.16
C LYS A 169 -2.18 13.54 -2.30
N LEU A 170 -1.22 12.78 -1.77
CA LEU A 170 -1.27 11.34 -1.68
C LEU A 170 -1.67 10.96 -0.26
N ARG A 171 -2.84 10.33 -0.09
CA ARG A 171 -3.23 9.78 1.22
C ARG A 171 -2.36 8.57 1.54
N ALA A 172 -1.34 8.80 2.35
CA ALA A 172 -0.37 7.82 2.80
C ALA A 172 -0.67 7.33 4.22
N TYR A 173 -0.19 6.13 4.51
CA TYR A 173 -0.29 5.46 5.79
C TYR A 173 1.04 4.81 6.13
N ARG A 174 1.46 4.85 7.39
CA ARG A 174 2.61 4.07 7.85
C ARG A 174 2.21 2.60 7.88
N HIS A 175 2.83 1.78 7.03
CA HIS A 175 2.54 0.36 6.95
C HIS A 175 3.27 -0.42 8.06
N GLY A 176 4.52 -0.03 8.33
CA GLY A 176 5.34 -0.55 9.43
C GLY A 176 6.82 -0.27 9.17
N GLY A 177 7.63 -0.02 10.20
CA GLY A 177 9.06 0.27 10.00
C GLY A 177 9.31 1.47 9.08
N ASP A 178 9.98 1.20 7.94
CA ASP A 178 10.25 2.05 6.76
C ASP A 178 9.22 1.92 5.63
N GLU A 179 8.21 1.06 5.78
CA GLU A 179 7.18 0.82 4.78
C GLU A 179 6.04 1.84 4.90
N VAL A 180 5.61 2.34 3.75
CA VAL A 180 4.51 3.28 3.60
C VAL A 180 3.55 2.74 2.55
N SER A 181 2.27 2.77 2.87
CA SER A 181 1.19 2.42 1.94
C SER A 181 0.43 3.67 1.55
N GLY A 182 -0.21 3.68 0.38
CA GLY A 182 -1.05 4.76 -0.08
C GLY A 182 -2.35 4.24 -0.67
N PHE A 183 -3.39 5.07 -0.63
CA PHE A 183 -4.65 4.78 -1.28
C PHE A 183 -5.04 5.94 -2.16
N CYS A 184 -5.21 5.67 -3.46
CA CYS A 184 -5.31 6.71 -4.47
C CYS A 184 -6.46 6.44 -5.43
N PHE A 185 -7.11 7.51 -5.87
CA PHE A 185 -8.04 7.50 -6.99
C PHE A 185 -7.49 8.37 -8.13
N GLY A 186 -7.63 7.90 -9.38
CA GLY A 186 -7.27 8.62 -10.60
C GLY A 186 -5.77 8.61 -10.92
N GLU A 187 -5.17 9.79 -11.04
CA GLU A 187 -3.81 10.05 -11.55
C GLU A 187 -2.68 9.59 -10.61
N VAL A 188 -2.62 8.29 -10.32
CA VAL A 188 -1.65 7.71 -9.37
C VAL A 188 -0.20 7.96 -9.78
N GLU A 189 0.13 7.83 -11.06
CA GLU A 189 1.50 8.02 -11.58
C GLU A 189 1.99 9.46 -11.39
N GLU A 190 1.13 10.46 -11.62
CA GLU A 190 1.49 11.86 -11.42
C GLU A 190 1.70 12.18 -9.95
N LYS A 191 0.79 11.72 -9.08
CA LYS A 191 0.92 11.88 -7.62
C LYS A 191 2.19 11.23 -7.10
N LEU A 192 2.53 10.02 -7.56
CA LEU A 192 3.75 9.33 -7.15
C LEU A 192 5.02 10.00 -7.68
N LYS A 193 5.01 10.48 -8.92
CA LYS A 193 6.13 11.23 -9.47
C LYS A 193 6.37 12.52 -8.67
N ASN A 194 5.31 13.24 -8.31
CA ASN A 194 5.42 14.44 -7.50
C ASN A 194 5.91 14.11 -6.08
N PHE A 195 5.34 13.08 -5.45
CA PHE A 195 5.75 12.60 -4.14
C PHE A 195 7.24 12.23 -4.09
N LYS A 196 7.74 11.42 -5.04
CA LYS A 196 9.17 11.07 -5.14
C LYS A 196 10.05 12.29 -5.35
N LYS A 197 9.63 13.24 -6.19
CA LYS A 197 10.36 14.49 -6.45
C LYS A 197 10.45 15.38 -5.21
N LEU A 198 9.39 15.43 -4.40
CA LEU A 198 9.39 16.19 -3.14
C LEU A 198 10.29 15.49 -2.12
N PHE A 199 10.20 14.17 -2.02
CA PHE A 199 11.02 13.39 -1.11
C PHE A 199 12.52 13.44 -1.44
N SER A 200 12.90 13.45 -2.72
CA SER A 200 14.31 13.50 -3.12
C SER A 200 15.01 14.82 -2.82
N GLN A 201 14.26 15.87 -2.43
CA GLN A 201 14.84 17.16 -2.00
C GLN A 201 15.42 17.11 -0.58
N CYS A 202 15.23 15.98 0.12
CA CYS A 202 15.79 15.77 1.45
C CYS A 202 17.32 15.66 1.41
N LYS A 203 17.94 15.83 2.59
CA LYS A 203 19.39 15.72 2.74
C LYS A 203 19.88 14.34 2.28
N LYS A 204 20.95 14.32 1.48
CA LYS A 204 21.62 13.09 1.05
C LYS A 204 22.10 12.26 2.24
N ILE A 205 22.02 10.93 2.10
CA ILE A 205 22.41 9.94 3.11
C ILE A 205 23.67 9.25 2.59
N HIS A 206 24.84 9.55 3.16
CA HIS A 206 26.12 9.00 2.68
C HIS A 206 26.31 9.13 1.16
N GLY A 207 26.13 10.35 0.62
CA GLY A 207 26.25 10.63 -0.83
C GLY A 207 25.05 10.20 -1.68
N LEU A 208 24.20 9.29 -1.16
CA LEU A 208 23.02 8.79 -1.85
C LEU A 208 21.82 9.73 -1.72
N GLU A 209 21.07 9.85 -2.81
CA GLU A 209 19.80 10.59 -2.82
C GLU A 209 18.72 9.79 -2.09
N PRO A 210 17.96 10.44 -1.19
CA PRO A 210 16.80 9.82 -0.57
C PRO A 210 15.81 9.36 -1.65
N ASN A 211 15.36 8.12 -1.53
CA ASN A 211 14.41 7.53 -2.46
C ASN A 211 13.34 6.74 -1.71
N ILE A 212 12.20 6.56 -2.37
CA ILE A 212 11.19 5.61 -1.93
C ILE A 212 10.87 4.69 -3.11
N ASP A 213 11.10 3.41 -2.89
CA ASP A 213 10.89 2.38 -3.90
C ASP A 213 9.40 2.02 -3.86
N THR A 214 8.65 2.37 -4.90
CA THR A 214 7.18 2.26 -4.91
C THR A 214 6.66 1.29 -5.95
N GLY A 215 5.57 0.61 -5.63
CA GLY A 215 4.75 -0.16 -6.56
C GLY A 215 3.28 0.18 -6.38
N THR A 216 2.49 -0.02 -7.43
CA THR A 216 1.05 0.26 -7.44
C THR A 216 0.30 -0.97 -7.91
N ALA A 217 -0.95 -1.11 -7.49
CA ALA A 217 -1.86 -2.11 -8.04
C ALA A 217 -3.26 -1.52 -8.13
N SER A 218 -3.98 -1.79 -9.20
CA SER A 218 -5.38 -1.39 -9.33
C SER A 218 -6.30 -2.42 -8.68
N LEU A 219 -7.51 -2.00 -8.30
CA LEU A 219 -8.52 -2.94 -7.81
C LEU A 219 -8.88 -4.00 -8.86
N SER A 220 -8.92 -3.61 -10.14
CA SER A 220 -9.20 -4.53 -11.25
C SER A 220 -8.19 -5.69 -11.32
N GLU A 221 -6.91 -5.44 -11.10
CA GLU A 221 -5.86 -6.47 -11.05
C GLU A 221 -6.05 -7.40 -9.85
N ALA A 222 -6.35 -6.84 -8.68
CA ALA A 222 -6.63 -7.63 -7.48
C ALA A 222 -7.83 -8.55 -7.67
N LEU A 223 -8.91 -8.05 -8.31
CA LEU A 223 -10.09 -8.85 -8.65
C LEU A 223 -9.77 -9.97 -9.64
N ALA A 224 -8.90 -9.71 -10.62
CA ALA A 224 -8.45 -10.73 -11.56
C ALA A 224 -7.67 -11.85 -10.85
N VAL A 225 -6.72 -11.52 -9.97
CA VAL A 225 -6.01 -12.50 -9.13
C VAL A 225 -7.00 -13.29 -8.27
N PHE A 226 -7.91 -12.59 -7.58
CA PHE A 226 -8.91 -13.21 -6.70
C PHE A 226 -9.75 -14.24 -7.45
N ARG A 227 -10.28 -13.88 -8.63
CA ARG A 227 -11.06 -14.78 -9.49
C ARG A 227 -10.23 -15.96 -9.99
N GLN A 228 -8.97 -15.74 -10.32
CA GLN A 228 -8.08 -16.81 -10.74
C GLN A 228 -7.82 -17.81 -9.60
N LEU A 229 -7.60 -17.32 -8.38
CA LEU A 229 -7.45 -18.18 -7.19
C LEU A 229 -8.73 -18.96 -6.89
N TYR A 230 -9.90 -18.34 -7.02
CA TYR A 230 -11.17 -19.03 -6.82
C TYR A 230 -11.43 -20.12 -7.88
N ASN A 231 -11.24 -19.79 -9.17
CA ASN A 231 -11.57 -20.68 -10.28
C ASN A 231 -10.57 -21.83 -10.47
N ASN A 232 -9.29 -21.60 -10.17
CA ASN A 232 -8.22 -22.59 -10.35
C ASN A 232 -7.77 -23.22 -9.03
N GLY A 233 -8.22 -22.69 -7.90
CA GLY A 233 -7.98 -23.25 -6.58
C GLY A 233 -8.80 -24.51 -6.36
N ASP A 234 -8.34 -25.34 -5.44
CA ASP A 234 -9.09 -26.49 -4.95
C ASP A 234 -10.20 -26.06 -3.98
N GLU A 235 -10.97 -27.04 -3.49
CA GLU A 235 -12.08 -26.81 -2.55
C GLU A 235 -11.59 -26.09 -1.28
N GLN A 236 -10.37 -26.38 -0.82
CA GLN A 236 -9.80 -25.74 0.37
C GLN A 236 -9.48 -24.25 0.13
N THR A 237 -8.88 -23.93 -1.02
CA THR A 237 -8.65 -22.55 -1.46
C THR A 237 -9.97 -21.78 -1.53
N GLN A 238 -11.00 -22.39 -2.12
CA GLN A 238 -12.33 -21.79 -2.21
C GLN A 238 -12.94 -21.55 -0.83
N ASN A 239 -12.77 -22.49 0.11
CA ASN A 239 -13.23 -22.35 1.49
C ASN A 239 -12.52 -21.21 2.23
N ILE A 240 -11.20 -21.05 2.06
CA ILE A 240 -10.46 -19.91 2.63
C ILE A 240 -10.98 -18.58 2.08
N LEU A 241 -11.17 -18.50 0.77
CA LEU A 241 -11.72 -17.31 0.13
C LEU A 241 -13.13 -17.01 0.62
N LEU A 242 -13.97 -18.03 0.83
CA LEU A 242 -15.33 -17.87 1.35
C LEU A 242 -15.35 -17.32 2.79
N GLN A 243 -14.47 -17.81 3.66
CA GLN A 243 -14.43 -17.42 5.07
C GLN A 243 -13.96 -15.97 5.28
N SER A 244 -13.22 -15.39 4.33
CA SER A 244 -12.60 -14.07 4.51
C SER A 244 -12.46 -13.31 3.18
N SER A 245 -13.49 -13.32 2.33
CA SER A 245 -13.40 -12.84 0.95
C SER A 245 -12.88 -11.40 0.83
N LEU A 246 -13.43 -10.49 1.63
CA LEU A 246 -13.04 -9.08 1.61
C LEU A 246 -11.56 -8.91 1.99
N LYS A 247 -11.18 -9.43 3.15
CA LYS A 247 -9.79 -9.39 3.64
C LYS A 247 -8.81 -10.02 2.65
N LYS A 248 -9.16 -11.17 2.04
CA LYS A 248 -8.28 -11.82 1.06
C LYS A 248 -8.13 -10.99 -0.22
N LEU A 249 -9.16 -10.27 -0.65
CA LEU A 249 -9.06 -9.32 -1.75
C LEU A 249 -8.13 -8.15 -1.41
N GLU A 250 -8.26 -7.58 -0.21
CA GLU A 250 -7.37 -6.51 0.26
C GLU A 250 -5.91 -6.97 0.36
N ASP A 251 -5.66 -8.15 0.95
CA ASP A 251 -4.33 -8.75 1.06
C ASP A 251 -3.70 -8.94 -0.33
N ILE A 252 -4.45 -9.48 -1.30
CA ILE A 252 -4.00 -9.64 -2.69
C ILE A 252 -3.63 -8.29 -3.31
N TRP A 253 -4.45 -7.27 -3.07
CA TRP A 253 -4.26 -5.95 -3.65
C TRP A 253 -2.98 -5.28 -3.13
N VAL A 254 -2.74 -5.34 -1.81
CA VAL A 254 -1.51 -4.86 -1.18
C VAL A 254 -0.30 -5.66 -1.67
N GLU A 255 -0.39 -6.99 -1.73
CA GLU A 255 0.73 -7.85 -2.15
C GLU A 255 1.12 -7.66 -3.62
N LEU A 256 0.18 -7.33 -4.52
CA LEU A 256 0.49 -6.94 -5.89
C LEU A 256 1.34 -5.67 -5.94
N ALA A 257 0.95 -4.64 -5.18
CA ALA A 257 1.67 -3.38 -5.11
C ALA A 257 3.06 -3.57 -4.47
N ASP A 258 3.15 -4.36 -3.41
CA ASP A 258 4.38 -4.69 -2.71
C ASP A 258 5.36 -5.47 -3.60
N ALA A 259 4.89 -6.50 -4.32
CA ALA A 259 5.72 -7.26 -5.26
C ALA A 259 6.32 -6.37 -6.36
N ARG A 260 5.58 -5.37 -6.83
CA ARG A 260 6.08 -4.37 -7.80
C ARG A 260 7.11 -3.44 -7.17
N ALA A 261 6.86 -2.97 -5.94
CA ALA A 261 7.81 -2.14 -5.20
C ALA A 261 9.14 -2.90 -5.02
N PHE A 262 9.08 -4.17 -4.61
CA PHE A 262 10.23 -5.05 -4.45
C PHE A 262 11.03 -5.23 -5.75
N MET A 263 10.35 -5.48 -6.88
CA MET A 263 11.03 -5.67 -8.16
C MET A 263 11.72 -4.39 -8.63
N GLN A 264 11.06 -3.24 -8.47
CA GLN A 264 11.63 -1.94 -8.82
C GLN A 264 12.84 -1.60 -7.92
N LYS A 265 12.70 -1.81 -6.60
CA LYS A 265 13.79 -1.70 -5.61
C LYS A 265 15.00 -2.53 -6.02
N THR A 266 14.78 -3.82 -6.28
CA THR A 266 15.86 -4.75 -6.61
C THR A 266 16.61 -4.31 -7.87
N LYS A 267 15.86 -3.94 -8.92
CA LYS A 267 16.45 -3.45 -10.16
C LYS A 267 17.29 -2.18 -9.95
N ASP A 268 16.73 -1.17 -9.28
CA ASP A 268 17.41 0.11 -9.08
C ASP A 268 18.65 -0.04 -8.20
N ARG A 269 18.61 -0.96 -7.22
CA ARG A 269 19.75 -1.28 -6.36
C ARG A 269 20.87 -2.00 -7.10
N ILE A 270 20.54 -2.94 -7.99
CA ILE A 270 21.54 -3.61 -8.84
C ILE A 270 22.23 -2.57 -9.74
N LEU A 271 21.46 -1.68 -10.37
CA LEU A 271 22.03 -0.63 -11.22
C LEU A 271 22.94 0.32 -10.42
N LEU A 272 22.54 0.71 -9.21
CA LEU A 272 23.35 1.54 -8.33
C LEU A 272 24.62 0.82 -7.85
N LEU A 273 24.52 -0.47 -7.51
CA LEU A 273 25.67 -1.31 -7.15
C LEU A 273 26.67 -1.39 -8.31
N MET A 274 26.20 -1.60 -9.54
CA MET A 274 27.06 -1.62 -10.72
C MET A 274 27.78 -0.30 -10.92
N ASP A 275 27.03 0.82 -10.87
CA ASP A 275 27.57 2.16 -11.07
C ASP A 275 28.64 2.52 -10.03
N MET A 276 28.34 2.32 -8.75
CA MET A 276 29.26 2.63 -7.66
C MET A 276 30.49 1.72 -7.67
N ARG A 277 30.31 0.42 -7.92
CA ARG A 277 31.43 -0.53 -7.98
C ARG A 277 32.42 -0.17 -9.09
N TYR A 278 31.93 0.35 -10.21
CA TYR A 278 32.76 0.70 -11.35
C TYR A 278 33.39 2.10 -11.22
N HIS A 279 32.65 3.08 -10.74
CA HIS A 279 33.08 4.49 -10.74
C HIS A 279 33.60 5.01 -9.39
N ASP A 280 33.08 4.52 -8.26
CA ASP A 280 33.43 5.01 -6.92
C ASP A 280 33.56 3.87 -5.90
N ILE A 281 34.69 3.14 -6.01
CA ILE A 281 34.95 1.98 -5.16
C ILE A 281 34.97 2.31 -3.66
N LYS A 282 35.35 3.54 -3.29
CA LYS A 282 35.40 3.94 -1.87
C LYS A 282 34.00 4.14 -1.31
N GLU A 283 33.14 4.88 -2.03
CA GLU A 283 31.75 5.05 -1.61
C GLU A 283 31.02 3.69 -1.60
N TYR A 284 31.30 2.85 -2.59
CA TYR A 284 30.80 1.47 -2.66
C TYR A 284 31.09 0.68 -1.38
N GLU A 285 32.35 0.65 -0.92
CA GLU A 285 32.75 -0.07 0.29
C GLU A 285 31.99 0.40 1.55
N GLU A 286 31.60 1.67 1.62
CA GLU A 286 30.89 2.25 2.77
C GLU A 286 29.41 1.82 2.84
N VAL A 287 28.75 1.66 1.68
CA VAL A 287 27.29 1.45 1.60
C VAL A 287 26.86 0.07 1.09
N ILE A 288 27.80 -0.75 0.59
CA ILE A 288 27.54 -2.06 -0.05
C ILE A 288 26.59 -2.95 0.75
N GLY A 289 26.77 -3.03 2.07
CA GLY A 289 25.95 -3.91 2.92
C GLY A 289 24.48 -3.53 2.93
N SER A 290 24.16 -2.24 2.81
CA SER A 290 22.78 -1.75 2.72
C SER A 290 22.23 -1.88 1.30
N LEU A 291 23.07 -1.66 0.28
CA LEU A 291 22.67 -1.80 -1.12
C LEU A 291 22.38 -3.27 -1.50
N ARG A 292 23.22 -4.22 -1.07
CA ARG A 292 23.05 -5.65 -1.33
C ARG A 292 21.75 -6.21 -0.81
N LYS A 293 21.35 -5.84 0.42
CA LYS A 293 20.05 -6.24 0.98
C LYS A 293 18.88 -5.79 0.08
N GLY A 294 18.99 -4.60 -0.51
CA GLY A 294 18.01 -4.09 -1.45
C GLY A 294 18.09 -4.72 -2.84
N ALA A 295 19.20 -5.39 -3.18
CA ALA A 295 19.47 -6.07 -4.45
C ALA A 295 19.32 -7.60 -4.34
N ASP A 296 18.48 -8.09 -3.42
CA ASP A 296 18.25 -9.51 -3.15
C ASP A 296 19.55 -10.31 -2.91
N ASP A 297 20.48 -9.68 -2.18
CA ASP A 297 21.78 -10.21 -1.81
C ASP A 297 22.66 -10.63 -3.00
N MET A 298 22.59 -9.88 -4.11
CA MET A 298 23.49 -10.06 -5.25
C MET A 298 24.96 -9.95 -4.82
N SER A 299 25.75 -10.94 -5.22
CA SER A 299 27.17 -11.07 -4.90
C SER A 299 28.04 -10.18 -5.78
N ASP A 300 29.27 -9.96 -5.33
CA ASP A 300 30.30 -9.23 -6.08
C ASP A 300 30.58 -9.81 -7.45
N ASP A 301 30.73 -11.13 -7.53
CA ASP A 301 31.00 -11.83 -8.79
C ASP A 301 29.83 -11.69 -9.78
N GLU A 302 28.59 -11.68 -9.28
CA GLU A 302 27.41 -11.44 -10.12
C GLU A 302 27.36 -9.99 -10.64
N ILE A 303 27.73 -9.01 -9.80
CA ILE A 303 27.81 -7.60 -10.21
C ILE A 303 28.93 -7.40 -11.24
N ASP A 304 30.11 -7.97 -10.99
CA ASP A 304 31.25 -7.93 -11.92
C ASP A 304 30.88 -8.51 -13.29
N ALA A 305 30.19 -9.65 -13.32
CA ALA A 305 29.71 -10.25 -14.56
C ALA A 305 28.74 -9.33 -15.34
N LEU A 306 27.88 -8.58 -14.65
CA LEU A 306 27.01 -7.60 -15.28
C LEU A 306 27.80 -6.38 -15.80
N ILE A 307 28.79 -5.89 -15.05
CA ILE A 307 29.66 -4.78 -15.45
C ILE A 307 30.45 -5.18 -16.70
N GLU A 308 31.16 -6.31 -16.68
CA GLU A 308 31.95 -6.81 -17.81
C GLU A 308 31.10 -6.93 -19.08
N LYS A 309 29.83 -7.31 -18.93
CA LYS A 309 28.90 -7.49 -20.05
C LYS A 309 28.34 -6.16 -20.58
N TYR A 310 28.18 -5.12 -19.75
CA TYR A 310 27.38 -3.93 -20.08
C TYR A 310 28.02 -2.55 -19.84
N GLN A 311 29.23 -2.45 -19.28
CA GLN A 311 29.85 -1.19 -18.85
C GLN A 311 29.92 -0.07 -19.91
N ASP A 312 30.17 -0.41 -21.18
CA ASP A 312 30.36 0.56 -22.27
C ASP A 312 29.18 0.62 -23.25
N LYS A 313 28.08 -0.04 -22.89
CA LYS A 313 26.98 -0.33 -23.81
C LYS A 313 25.92 0.77 -23.79
N GLN A 314 25.38 1.11 -24.96
CA GLN A 314 24.35 2.14 -25.11
C GLN A 314 23.16 1.63 -25.93
N GLY A 315 22.00 2.28 -25.80
CA GLY A 315 20.83 1.97 -26.62
C GLY A 315 20.23 0.59 -26.32
N GLU A 316 20.09 -0.24 -27.36
CA GLU A 316 19.45 -1.57 -27.28
C GLU A 316 20.11 -2.49 -26.25
N GLU A 317 21.42 -2.37 -26.08
CA GLU A 317 22.17 -3.18 -25.13
C GLU A 317 21.85 -2.85 -23.65
N LEU A 318 21.44 -1.61 -23.36
CA LEU A 318 20.97 -1.24 -22.02
C LEU A 318 19.57 -1.84 -21.73
N ASN A 319 18.78 -2.10 -22.77
CA ASN A 319 17.53 -2.83 -22.62
C ASN A 319 17.81 -4.32 -22.33
N GLU A 320 18.85 -4.91 -22.92
CA GLU A 320 19.29 -6.26 -22.57
C GLU A 320 19.75 -6.37 -21.10
N LEU A 321 20.46 -5.37 -20.57
CA LEU A 321 20.80 -5.31 -19.14
C LEU A 321 19.54 -5.37 -18.26
N LYS A 322 18.52 -4.57 -18.57
CA LYS A 322 17.26 -4.58 -17.82
C LYS A 322 16.56 -5.94 -17.87
N ILE A 323 16.61 -6.62 -19.02
CA ILE A 323 16.05 -7.97 -19.19
C ILE A 323 16.84 -8.98 -18.34
N ASP A 324 18.17 -8.90 -18.30
CA ASP A 324 18.99 -9.82 -17.51
C ASP A 324 18.81 -9.61 -16.01
N ILE A 325 18.73 -8.35 -15.55
CA ILE A 325 18.37 -8.02 -14.16
C ILE A 325 16.99 -8.60 -13.82
N PHE A 326 16.03 -8.47 -14.73
CA PHE A 326 14.69 -9.02 -14.51
C PHE A 326 14.70 -10.55 -14.41
N LYS A 327 15.44 -11.24 -15.30
CA LYS A 327 15.60 -12.70 -15.24
C LYS A 327 16.23 -13.14 -13.93
N TYR A 328 17.21 -12.39 -13.42
CA TYR A 328 17.80 -12.63 -12.11
C TYR A 328 16.74 -12.57 -11.00
N ILE A 329 15.94 -11.49 -10.97
CA ILE A 329 14.87 -11.31 -9.98
C ILE A 329 13.86 -12.48 -10.07
N GLN A 330 13.47 -12.86 -11.29
CA GLN A 330 12.57 -13.99 -11.51
C GLN A 330 13.14 -15.30 -10.96
N GLN A 331 14.41 -15.61 -11.25
CA GLN A 331 15.07 -16.82 -10.73
C GLN A 331 15.08 -16.85 -9.21
N LYS A 332 15.30 -15.72 -8.55
CA LYS A 332 15.29 -15.62 -7.09
C LYS A 332 13.90 -15.83 -6.50
N GLU A 333 12.87 -15.24 -7.09
CA GLU A 333 11.49 -15.47 -6.65
C GLU A 333 11.07 -16.94 -6.85
N ASP A 334 11.48 -17.57 -7.95
CA ASP A 334 11.24 -18.99 -8.20
C ASP A 334 11.90 -19.88 -7.13
N ILE A 335 13.14 -19.56 -6.71
CA ILE A 335 13.84 -20.26 -5.63
C ILE A 335 13.08 -20.10 -4.30
N LYS A 336 12.60 -18.89 -3.97
CA LYS A 336 11.80 -18.64 -2.75
C LYS A 336 10.51 -19.46 -2.78
N ILE A 337 9.80 -19.49 -3.91
CA ILE A 337 8.58 -20.28 -4.11
C ILE A 337 8.86 -21.78 -3.95
N GLN A 338 9.97 -22.29 -4.50
CA GLN A 338 10.37 -23.69 -4.35
C GLN A 338 10.69 -24.05 -2.89
N LYS A 339 11.36 -23.14 -2.17
CA LYS A 339 11.67 -23.32 -0.75
C LYS A 339 10.39 -23.37 0.09
N MET A 340 9.45 -22.44 -0.14
CA MET A 340 8.15 -22.46 0.54
C MET A 340 7.38 -23.76 0.26
N ALA A 341 7.40 -24.26 -0.98
CA ALA A 341 6.76 -25.53 -1.33
C ALA A 341 7.38 -26.71 -0.57
N LYS A 342 8.71 -26.74 -0.45
CA LYS A 342 9.41 -27.79 0.29
C LYS A 342 9.12 -27.74 1.80
N GLU A 343 9.11 -26.55 2.40
CA GLU A 343 8.78 -26.37 3.82
C GLU A 343 7.34 -26.78 4.13
N LEU A 344 6.43 -26.61 3.18
CA LEU A 344 5.05 -27.05 3.29
C LEU A 344 4.92 -28.58 3.25
N GLU A 345 5.67 -29.25 2.38
CA GLU A 345 5.74 -30.72 2.33
C GLU A 345 6.30 -31.31 3.63
N GLU A 346 7.25 -30.62 4.27
CA GLU A 346 7.90 -31.07 5.50
C GLU A 346 7.06 -30.84 6.78
N ASN A 347 6.18 -29.83 6.81
CA ASN A 347 5.48 -29.38 8.02
C ASN A 347 4.02 -29.83 8.15
N ASN A 348 3.61 -30.91 7.47
CA ASN A 348 2.22 -31.40 7.41
C ASN A 348 1.21 -30.33 6.94
N HIS A 349 1.09 -30.17 5.62
CA HIS A 349 -0.05 -29.56 4.90
C HIS A 349 -0.94 -28.62 5.73
N ASN A 350 -0.41 -27.45 6.04
CA ASN A 350 -1.20 -26.35 6.60
C ASN A 350 -1.89 -25.63 5.44
N ILE A 351 -3.21 -25.71 5.41
CA ILE A 351 -4.06 -25.15 4.34
C ILE A 351 -3.80 -23.64 4.13
N GLU A 352 -3.53 -22.89 5.20
CA GLU A 352 -3.24 -21.46 5.08
C GLU A 352 -1.90 -21.19 4.38
N GLU A 353 -0.92 -22.08 4.56
CA GLU A 353 0.38 -22.01 3.90
C GLU A 353 0.29 -22.46 2.42
N GLU A 354 -0.57 -23.42 2.10
CA GLU A 354 -0.91 -23.79 0.71
C GLU A 354 -1.54 -22.61 -0.04
N PHE A 355 -2.51 -21.95 0.59
CA PHE A 355 -3.12 -20.74 0.03
C PHE A 355 -2.09 -19.63 -0.20
N LYS A 356 -1.21 -19.37 0.78
CA LYS A 356 -0.11 -18.39 0.64
C LYS A 356 0.79 -18.72 -0.53
N LEU A 357 1.20 -19.99 -0.69
CA LEU A 357 2.05 -20.42 -1.80
C LEU A 357 1.34 -20.23 -3.15
N LEU A 358 0.09 -20.62 -3.27
CA LEU A 358 -0.69 -20.47 -4.51
C LEU A 358 -0.91 -19.00 -4.87
N LYS A 359 -1.24 -18.16 -3.87
CA LYS A 359 -1.36 -16.71 -4.02
C LYS A 359 -0.05 -16.09 -4.49
N LYS A 360 1.08 -16.40 -3.82
CA LYS A 360 2.41 -15.90 -4.20
C LYS A 360 2.77 -16.28 -5.64
N LYS A 361 2.57 -17.54 -6.04
CA LYS A 361 2.77 -18.00 -7.44
C LYS A 361 1.94 -17.21 -8.44
N THR A 362 0.66 -16.96 -8.11
CA THR A 362 -0.27 -16.24 -9.00
C THR A 362 0.14 -14.78 -9.15
N ILE A 363 0.44 -14.10 -8.04
CA ILE A 363 0.90 -12.72 -8.02
C ILE A 363 2.22 -12.58 -8.78
N THR A 364 3.23 -13.39 -8.47
CA THR A 364 4.52 -13.36 -9.17
C THR A 364 4.33 -13.55 -10.68
N LYS A 365 3.53 -14.51 -11.11
CA LYS A 365 3.23 -14.69 -12.54
C LYS A 365 2.61 -13.44 -13.16
N MET A 366 1.61 -12.82 -12.51
CA MET A 366 0.94 -11.63 -13.04
C MET A 366 1.85 -10.41 -13.11
N VAL A 367 2.62 -10.16 -12.05
CA VAL A 367 3.59 -9.05 -12.03
C VAL A 367 4.65 -9.25 -13.11
N LEU A 368 5.20 -10.47 -13.25
CA LEU A 368 6.23 -10.72 -14.24
C LEU A 368 5.72 -10.58 -15.68
N THR A 369 4.45 -10.95 -15.93
CA THR A 369 3.82 -10.83 -17.27
C THR A 369 3.52 -9.38 -17.63
N ALA A 370 3.35 -8.47 -16.65
CA ALA A 370 3.07 -7.07 -16.92
C ALA A 370 4.33 -6.25 -17.31
N VAL A 371 5.53 -6.79 -17.04
CA VAL A 371 6.81 -6.11 -17.30
C VAL A 371 7.39 -6.46 -18.68
N PHE A 372 6.97 -7.58 -19.26
CA PHE A 372 7.28 -8.01 -20.63
C PHE A 372 6.13 -7.72 -21.58
#